data_AF-A0A7R9ZGH2-F1
#
_entry.id   AF-A0A7R9ZGH2-F1
#
_cell.length_a   1.000
_cell.length_b   1.000
_cell.length_c   1.000
_cell.angle_alpha   90.00
_cell.angle_beta   90.00
_cell.angle_gamma   90.00
#
_symmetry.space_group_name_H-M   'P 1'
#
loop_
_entity.id
_entity.type
_entity.pdbx_description
1 polymer ?
#
loop_
_entity_poly.entity_id
_entity_poly.type
_entity_poly.pdbx_seq_one_letter_code
_entity_poly.pdbx_strand_id
1 'polypeptide(L)'
;DEDARHGHVYVSEDFEDGNDDWVDSYYALDDDAVRHPTCRRNNWYKLARPNCNQFHAFGMLDKPRNKYISHGYFRDVFALKDAVDEDTVLKALRLKKKKFKPNRGSMENTRKDALIMERLSASPRVVDIYGYCGTSVLTESLPVDLHKVIEPTSGYLSQEDMDENFGPRNELEPTEKLTLALEMAEAIADLHGFDGGIIVHDDVQLQQFL
;
A
#
# COMPACT_ATOMS: atom_id res chain seq x y z
N ASP A 1 -31.19 0.05 -1.87
CA ASP A 1 -29.84 0.48 -2.21
C ASP A 1 -29.41 -0.29 -3.44
N GLU A 2 -29.69 0.26 -4.63
CA GLU A 2 -29.44 -0.41 -5.92
C GLU A 2 -27.95 -0.36 -6.32
N ASP A 3 -27.22 0.64 -5.85
CA ASP A 3 -25.77 0.77 -6.09
C ASP A 3 -24.95 -0.31 -5.35
N ALA A 4 -25.45 -0.75 -4.19
CA ALA A 4 -24.80 -1.78 -3.38
C ALA A 4 -24.79 -3.19 -4.01
N ARG A 5 -25.60 -3.44 -5.06
CA ARG A 5 -25.63 -4.74 -5.76
C ARG A 5 -24.69 -4.81 -6.96
N HIS A 6 -24.23 -3.67 -7.46
CA HIS A 6 -23.46 -3.62 -8.70
C HIS A 6 -21.97 -3.36 -8.48
N GLY A 7 -21.56 -3.02 -7.25
CA GLY A 7 -20.30 -2.32 -7.04
C GLY A 7 -20.41 -0.91 -7.64
N HIS A 8 -19.92 0.11 -6.95
CA HIS A 8 -19.98 1.46 -7.52
C HIS A 8 -19.16 1.50 -8.81
N VAL A 9 -19.85 1.60 -9.95
CA VAL A 9 -19.26 1.99 -11.23
C VAL A 9 -19.14 3.49 -11.18
N TYR A 10 -17.92 4.00 -10.94
CA TYR A 10 -17.68 5.44 -10.89
C TYR A 10 -18.09 6.10 -12.20
N VAL A 11 -18.91 7.14 -12.09
CA VAL A 11 -19.22 8.05 -13.20
C VAL A 11 -18.38 9.32 -13.04
N SER A 12 -18.08 10.00 -14.15
CA SER A 12 -17.18 11.16 -14.17
C SER A 12 -17.55 12.27 -13.17
N GLU A 13 -18.83 12.36 -12.81
CA GLU A 13 -19.37 13.33 -11.86
C GLU A 13 -18.89 13.07 -10.41
N ASP A 14 -18.53 11.83 -10.05
CA ASP A 14 -18.01 11.47 -8.72
C ASP A 14 -16.62 12.08 -8.43
N PHE A 15 -15.91 12.53 -9.48
CA PHE A 15 -14.57 13.12 -9.39
C PHE A 15 -14.57 14.65 -9.37
N GLU A 16 -15.72 15.30 -9.62
CA GLU A 16 -15.77 16.77 -9.81
C GLU A 16 -15.92 17.56 -8.50
N ASP A 17 -16.43 16.94 -7.43
CA ASP A 17 -16.89 17.71 -6.26
C ASP A 17 -15.78 18.13 -5.27
N GLY A 18 -14.52 17.75 -5.49
CA GLY A 18 -13.36 18.25 -4.72
C GLY A 18 -13.43 18.03 -3.20
N ASN A 19 -14.41 17.25 -2.73
CA ASN A 19 -14.72 17.04 -1.33
C ASN A 19 -14.26 15.64 -0.95
N ASP A 20 -12.99 15.49 -0.59
CA ASP A 20 -12.40 14.19 -0.26
C ASP A 20 -12.95 13.54 1.03
N ASP A 21 -13.94 14.16 1.69
CA ASP A 21 -14.59 13.65 2.89
C ASP A 21 -15.29 12.29 2.65
N TRP A 22 -15.67 11.96 1.41
CA TRP A 22 -16.26 10.65 1.09
C TRP A 22 -15.24 9.51 1.12
N VAL A 23 -13.97 9.77 0.74
CA VAL A 23 -12.87 8.79 0.81
C VAL A 23 -12.59 8.41 2.26
N ASP A 24 -12.59 9.40 3.16
CA ASP A 24 -12.28 9.20 4.58
C ASP A 24 -13.35 8.37 5.32
N SER A 25 -14.62 8.46 4.90
CA SER A 25 -15.73 7.68 5.48
C SER A 25 -15.89 6.29 4.85
N TYR A 26 -15.54 6.14 3.57
CA TYR A 26 -15.65 4.88 2.84
C TYR A 26 -14.56 3.87 3.26
N TYR A 27 -13.27 4.18 3.16
CA TYR A 27 -12.26 3.11 3.25
C TYR A 27 -11.94 2.62 4.67
N ALA A 28 -12.07 3.49 5.67
CA ALA A 28 -11.61 3.14 7.02
C ALA A 28 -12.60 2.26 7.78
N LEU A 29 -13.89 2.56 7.69
CA LEU A 29 -14.93 1.94 8.51
C LEU A 29 -15.89 1.06 7.70
N ASP A 30 -15.65 0.85 6.40
CA ASP A 30 -16.54 -0.01 5.63
C ASP A 30 -16.44 -1.49 6.03
N ASP A 31 -15.22 -1.99 6.25
CA ASP A 31 -15.03 -3.28 6.91
C ASP A 31 -15.65 -3.30 8.31
N ASP A 32 -15.82 -2.11 8.92
CA ASP A 32 -16.46 -1.99 10.22
C ASP A 32 -17.99 -2.17 10.13
N ALA A 33 -18.60 -1.72 9.04
CA ALA A 33 -20.01 -1.84 8.74
C ALA A 33 -20.28 -3.17 8.05
N VAL A 34 -20.73 -4.17 8.82
CA VAL A 34 -21.30 -5.39 8.24
C VAL A 34 -22.58 -5.02 7.49
N ARG A 35 -22.46 -4.72 6.19
CA ARG A 35 -23.57 -4.21 5.35
C ARG A 35 -24.66 -5.27 5.13
N HIS A 36 -24.28 -6.54 5.14
CA HIS A 36 -25.22 -7.65 5.02
C HIS A 36 -25.35 -8.40 6.36
N PRO A 37 -26.58 -8.67 6.88
CA PRO A 37 -26.79 -9.24 8.21
C PRO A 37 -26.09 -10.59 8.48
N THR A 38 -25.74 -11.31 7.41
CA THR A 38 -25.06 -12.61 7.49
C THR A 38 -23.55 -12.52 7.36
N CYS A 39 -23.00 -11.39 6.94
CA CYS A 39 -21.56 -11.19 6.88
C CYS A 39 -21.01 -11.06 8.29
N ARG A 40 -19.79 -11.55 8.51
CA ARG A 40 -19.07 -11.40 9.77
C ARG A 40 -17.62 -11.16 9.44
N ARG A 41 -16.96 -10.31 10.23
CA ARG A 41 -15.50 -10.20 10.13
C ARG A 41 -14.87 -11.51 10.53
N ASN A 42 -13.73 -11.79 9.91
CA ASN A 42 -12.87 -12.87 10.37
C ASN A 42 -12.41 -12.62 11.82
N ASN A 43 -12.12 -13.69 12.55
CA ASN A 43 -11.79 -13.60 13.97
C ASN A 43 -10.49 -12.83 14.22
N TRP A 44 -9.58 -12.84 13.25
CA TRP A 44 -8.26 -12.23 13.37
C TRP A 44 -8.25 -10.72 13.10
N TYR A 45 -9.30 -10.14 12.51
CA TYR A 45 -9.40 -8.69 12.24
C TYR A 45 -9.11 -7.83 13.48
N LYS A 46 -9.47 -8.32 14.67
CA LYS A 46 -9.32 -7.61 15.96
C LYS A 46 -8.00 -7.93 16.67
N LEU A 47 -7.18 -8.82 16.14
CA LEU A 47 -5.95 -9.29 16.75
C LEU A 47 -4.75 -8.45 16.28
N ALA A 48 -4.84 -7.12 16.43
CA ALA A 48 -3.75 -6.20 16.11
C ALA A 48 -3.12 -5.63 17.38
N ARG A 49 -1.78 -5.64 17.45
CA ARG A 49 -1.01 -5.15 18.61
C ARG A 49 0.03 -4.13 18.14
N PRO A 50 -0.15 -2.82 18.41
CA PRO A 50 0.84 -1.82 18.00
C PRO A 50 2.13 -1.97 18.80
N ASN A 51 3.28 -1.70 18.17
CA ASN A 51 4.60 -1.75 18.79
C ASN A 51 5.28 -0.38 18.79
N CYS A 52 4.71 0.57 19.51
CA CYS A 52 5.20 1.95 19.53
C CYS A 52 6.60 2.13 20.15
N ASN A 53 7.03 1.20 21.00
CA ASN A 53 8.33 1.31 21.68
C ASN A 53 9.50 1.23 20.70
N GLN A 54 9.41 0.39 19.67
CA GLN A 54 10.43 0.34 18.62
C GLN A 54 10.54 1.68 17.89
N PHE A 55 9.42 2.30 17.53
CA PHE A 55 9.39 3.61 16.86
C PHE A 55 10.02 4.71 17.72
N HIS A 56 9.79 4.67 19.04
CA HIS A 56 10.42 5.61 19.98
C HIS A 56 11.90 5.32 20.23
N ALA A 57 12.36 4.08 20.00
CA ALA A 57 13.75 3.69 20.11
C ALA A 57 14.57 4.07 18.87
N PHE A 58 13.95 4.08 17.68
CA PHE A 58 14.60 4.59 16.47
C PHE A 58 14.90 6.07 16.62
N GLY A 59 16.18 6.43 16.53
CA GLY A 59 16.65 7.82 16.52
C GLY A 59 16.26 8.54 15.22
N MET A 60 14.96 8.72 14.95
CA MET A 60 14.46 9.33 13.72
C MET A 60 15.02 10.74 13.47
N LEU A 61 15.40 11.45 14.54
CA LEU A 61 15.99 12.78 14.49
C LEU A 61 17.50 12.79 14.20
N ASP A 62 18.14 11.62 14.16
CA ASP A 62 19.56 11.48 13.83
C ASP A 62 19.75 11.57 12.30
N LYS A 63 19.74 12.80 11.81
CA LYS A 63 19.76 13.16 10.38
C LYS A 63 20.90 12.56 9.53
N PRO A 64 22.11 12.24 10.01
CA PRO A 64 23.10 11.59 9.15
C PRO A 64 22.76 10.14 8.80
N ARG A 65 21.88 9.48 9.55
CA ARG A 65 21.57 8.04 9.37
C ARG A 65 20.29 7.77 8.59
N ASN A 66 19.36 8.72 8.56
CA ASN A 66 18.04 8.52 7.98
C ASN A 66 17.92 9.24 6.64
N LYS A 67 17.47 8.52 5.61
CA LYS A 67 17.36 9.02 4.23
C LYS A 67 15.92 9.04 3.77
N TYR A 68 15.44 10.18 3.30
CA TYR A 68 14.16 10.24 2.59
C TYR A 68 14.28 9.51 1.24
N ILE A 69 13.37 8.57 0.96
CA ILE A 69 13.37 7.79 -0.29
C ILE A 69 12.39 8.41 -1.29
N SER A 70 11.12 8.51 -0.91
CA SER A 70 10.02 8.87 -1.81
C SER A 70 8.77 9.28 -1.02
N HIS A 71 7.71 9.63 -1.74
CA HIS A 71 6.39 9.84 -1.16
C HIS A 71 5.30 9.23 -2.04
N GLY A 72 4.23 8.75 -1.42
CA GLY A 72 2.96 8.47 -2.08
C GLY A 72 1.97 9.61 -1.92
N TYR A 73 0.69 9.34 -2.16
CA TYR A 73 -0.37 10.31 -1.90
C TYR A 73 -0.46 10.64 -0.39
N PHE A 74 -0.59 9.62 0.46
CA PHE A 74 -0.80 9.77 1.91
C PHE A 74 0.45 9.67 2.77
N ARG A 75 1.52 8.97 2.34
CA ARG A 75 2.69 8.65 3.16
C ARG A 75 4.00 9.15 2.56
N ASP A 76 4.93 9.58 3.42
CA ASP A 76 6.35 9.76 3.12
C ASP A 76 7.10 8.48 3.52
N VAL A 77 8.18 8.17 2.79
CA VAL A 77 8.99 6.96 2.97
C VAL A 77 10.42 7.33 3.32
N PHE A 78 10.95 6.73 4.40
CA PHE A 78 12.29 6.96 4.90
C PHE A 78 13.03 5.63 5.05
N ALA A 79 14.27 5.56 4.58
CA ALA A 79 15.22 4.53 5.01
C ALA A 79 15.78 4.93 6.37
N LEU A 80 15.74 4.02 7.32
CA LEU A 80 16.32 4.13 8.64
C LEU A 80 17.45 3.11 8.75
N LYS A 81 18.61 3.54 9.23
CA LYS A 81 19.67 2.64 9.68
C LYS A 81 19.43 2.26 11.13
N ASP A 82 19.38 0.98 11.40
CA ASP A 82 19.29 0.47 12.77
C ASP A 82 20.67 0.48 13.48
N ALA A 83 20.75 -0.14 14.66
CA ALA A 83 22.00 -0.19 15.42
C ALA A 83 23.08 -1.12 14.80
N VAL A 84 22.68 -2.00 13.88
CA VAL A 84 23.56 -2.94 13.16
C VAL A 84 23.77 -2.54 11.68
N ASP A 85 23.33 -1.34 11.31
CA ASP A 85 23.45 -0.73 9.97
C ASP A 85 22.60 -1.42 8.87
N GLU A 86 21.59 -2.20 9.28
CA GLU A 86 20.59 -2.75 8.36
C GLU A 86 19.58 -1.68 7.95
N ASP A 87 19.19 -1.70 6.67
CA ASP A 87 18.19 -0.79 6.13
C ASP A 87 16.79 -1.28 6.48
N THR A 88 16.07 -0.48 7.26
CA THR A 88 14.64 -0.62 7.52
C THR A 88 13.88 0.52 6.85
N VAL A 89 12.67 0.29 6.37
CA VAL A 89 11.83 1.34 5.77
C VAL A 89 10.75 1.77 6.75
N LEU A 90 10.69 3.07 7.02
CA LEU A 90 9.59 3.71 7.71
C LEU A 90 8.66 4.39 6.69
N LYS A 91 7.40 3.98 6.68
CA LYS A 91 6.33 4.70 5.98
C LYS A 91 5.51 5.47 7.01
N ALA A 92 5.41 6.78 6.87
CA ALA A 92 4.73 7.66 7.83
C ALA A 92 3.79 8.64 7.13
N LEU A 93 2.71 9.07 7.81
CA LEU A 93 1.75 10.04 7.25
C LEU A 93 2.42 11.38 6.88
N ARG A 94 2.02 11.96 5.74
CA ARG A 94 2.54 13.24 5.23
C ARG A 94 1.98 14.44 6.01
N LEU A 95 2.60 14.80 7.12
CA LEU A 95 2.12 15.90 7.98
C LEU A 95 2.26 17.31 7.38
N LYS A 96 3.13 17.50 6.37
CA LYS A 96 3.39 18.83 5.77
C LYS A 96 2.22 19.38 4.96
N LYS A 97 1.32 18.53 4.44
CA LYS A 97 0.11 18.98 3.76
C LYS A 97 -1.01 19.09 4.79
N LYS A 98 -1.58 20.29 4.98
CA LYS A 98 -2.65 20.57 5.95
C LYS A 98 -3.88 19.65 5.82
N LYS A 99 -4.03 19.00 4.66
CA LYS A 99 -5.07 18.02 4.34
C LYS A 99 -4.92 16.69 5.09
N PHE A 100 -3.70 16.25 5.39
CA PHE A 100 -3.46 14.94 6.00
C PHE A 100 -3.26 15.07 7.50
N LYS A 101 -4.34 14.87 8.25
CA LYS A 101 -4.32 14.85 9.71
C LYS A 101 -4.45 13.40 10.20
N PRO A 102 -3.71 13.00 11.24
CA PRO A 102 -3.97 11.72 11.88
C PRO A 102 -5.39 11.75 12.45
N ASN A 103 -6.22 10.87 11.92
CA ASN A 103 -7.62 10.68 12.31
C ASN A 103 -7.88 9.19 12.49
N ARG A 104 -9.07 8.82 12.97
CA ARG A 104 -9.42 7.41 13.18
C ARG A 104 -9.27 6.60 11.89
N GLY A 105 -9.61 7.18 10.74
CA GLY A 105 -9.60 6.48 9.47
C GLY A 105 -8.19 6.14 8.97
N SER A 106 -7.29 7.11 8.95
CA SER A 106 -5.88 6.93 8.60
C SER A 106 -5.14 5.96 9.54
N MET A 107 -5.48 5.97 10.83
CA MET A 107 -4.96 4.99 11.79
C MET A 107 -5.51 3.59 11.50
N GLU A 108 -6.78 3.47 11.14
CA GLU A 108 -7.41 2.19 10.83
C GLU A 108 -6.85 1.58 9.53
N ASN A 109 -6.65 2.38 8.47
CA ASN A 109 -6.01 1.90 7.24
C ASN A 109 -4.58 1.40 7.52
N THR A 110 -3.82 2.13 8.33
CA THR A 110 -2.48 1.69 8.73
C THR A 110 -2.52 0.41 9.57
N ARG A 111 -3.51 0.27 10.45
CA ARG A 111 -3.72 -0.95 11.23
C ARG A 111 -4.07 -2.14 10.34
N LYS A 112 -4.89 -1.94 9.29
CA LYS A 112 -5.24 -2.99 8.31
C LYS A 112 -4.01 -3.46 7.56
N ASP A 113 -3.22 -2.55 6.98
CA ASP A 113 -1.96 -2.89 6.30
C ASP A 113 -1.04 -3.70 7.21
N ALA A 114 -0.85 -3.23 8.45
CA ALA A 114 0.03 -3.87 9.42
C ALA A 114 -0.46 -5.28 9.80
N LEU A 115 -1.76 -5.44 10.01
CA LEU A 115 -2.35 -6.72 10.34
C LEU A 115 -2.22 -7.72 9.19
N ILE A 116 -2.42 -7.28 7.94
CA ILE A 116 -2.28 -8.13 6.76
C ILE A 116 -0.83 -8.62 6.63
N MET A 117 0.16 -7.73 6.71
CA MET A 117 1.58 -8.09 6.69
C MET A 117 1.95 -9.03 7.85
N GLU A 118 1.41 -8.82 9.05
CA GLU A 118 1.64 -9.73 10.20
C GLU A 118 1.10 -11.13 9.92
N ARG A 119 -0.12 -11.23 9.38
CA ARG A 119 -0.81 -12.50 9.10
C ARG A 119 -0.16 -13.28 7.97
N LEU A 120 0.45 -12.59 7.02
CA LEU A 120 1.12 -13.15 5.85
C LEU A 120 2.65 -13.19 5.98
N SER A 121 3.20 -13.02 7.18
CA SER A 121 4.65 -13.10 7.47
C SER A 121 5.32 -14.42 7.08
N ALA A 122 4.55 -15.47 6.79
CA ALA A 122 5.09 -16.72 6.26
C ALA A 122 5.23 -16.73 4.72
N SER A 123 4.55 -15.82 4.02
CA SER A 123 4.66 -15.67 2.57
C SER A 123 5.93 -14.90 2.23
N PRO A 124 6.80 -15.43 1.34
CA PRO A 124 7.96 -14.69 0.84
C PRO A 124 7.57 -13.59 -0.18
N ARG A 125 6.27 -13.41 -0.46
CA ARG A 125 5.74 -12.46 -1.46
C ARG A 125 5.05 -11.25 -0.82
N VAL A 126 4.98 -11.23 0.50
CA VAL A 126 4.44 -10.12 1.27
C VAL A 126 5.57 -9.53 2.09
N VAL A 127 5.70 -8.22 2.03
CA VAL A 127 6.75 -7.48 2.73
C VAL A 127 6.70 -7.74 4.23
N ASP A 128 7.84 -8.05 4.81
CA ASP A 128 7.97 -8.23 6.25
C ASP A 128 7.71 -6.92 7.01
N ILE A 129 6.85 -7.03 8.03
CA ILE A 129 6.57 -5.94 8.97
C ILE A 129 7.33 -6.16 10.28
N TYR A 130 8.06 -5.14 10.72
CA TYR A 130 8.71 -5.12 12.02
C TYR A 130 7.82 -4.49 13.10
N GLY A 131 6.91 -3.59 12.70
CA GLY A 131 5.86 -3.09 13.58
C GLY A 131 5.05 -1.95 12.98
N TYR A 132 4.01 -1.54 13.72
CA TYR A 132 3.24 -0.34 13.41
C TYR A 132 2.88 0.45 14.68
N CYS A 133 2.72 1.76 14.53
CA CYS A 133 2.21 2.64 15.57
C CYS A 133 1.49 3.85 14.96
N GLY A 134 0.23 4.06 15.35
CA GLY A 134 -0.59 5.15 14.82
C GLY A 134 -0.74 5.07 13.31
N THR A 135 -0.17 6.04 12.60
CA THR A 135 -0.21 6.15 11.13
C THR A 135 1.12 5.78 10.45
N SER A 136 1.99 5.06 11.16
CA SER A 136 3.30 4.65 10.67
C SER A 136 3.52 3.14 10.74
N VAL A 137 4.25 2.61 9.76
CA VAL A 137 4.70 1.20 9.68
C VAL A 137 6.20 1.12 9.44
N LEU A 138 6.84 0.12 10.04
CA LEU A 138 8.23 -0.25 9.80
C LEU A 138 8.26 -1.59 9.07
N THR A 139 8.96 -1.63 7.95
CA THR A 139 9.06 -2.81 7.09
C THR A 139 10.50 -3.07 6.71
N GLU A 140 10.78 -4.26 6.18
CA GLU A 140 12.03 -4.50 5.47
C GLU A 140 12.27 -3.49 4.34
N SER A 141 13.53 -3.35 3.95
CA SER A 141 13.95 -2.50 2.86
C SER A 141 14.07 -3.28 1.56
N LEU A 142 13.24 -2.94 0.59
CA LEU A 142 13.30 -3.50 -0.76
C LEU A 142 13.89 -2.47 -1.73
N PRO A 143 14.81 -2.87 -2.63
CA PRO A 143 15.66 -1.93 -3.37
C PRO A 143 14.96 -1.27 -4.54
N VAL A 144 13.92 -1.89 -5.10
CA VAL A 144 13.30 -1.49 -6.36
C VAL A 144 11.78 -1.39 -6.20
N ASP A 145 11.15 -0.67 -7.11
CA ASP A 145 9.70 -0.60 -7.28
C ASP A 145 9.46 -1.04 -8.72
N LEU A 146 8.61 -2.03 -8.93
CA LEU A 146 8.36 -2.65 -10.22
C LEU A 146 7.85 -1.64 -11.26
N HIS A 147 7.15 -0.59 -10.83
CA HIS A 147 6.76 0.52 -11.70
C HIS A 147 7.97 1.13 -12.42
N LYS A 148 9.12 1.28 -11.75
CA LYS A 148 10.33 1.88 -12.37
C LYS A 148 11.01 0.95 -13.37
N VAL A 149 10.77 -0.36 -13.25
CA VAL A 149 11.30 -1.36 -14.18
C VAL A 149 10.43 -1.43 -15.42
N ILE A 150 9.10 -1.46 -15.24
CA ILE A 150 8.13 -1.58 -16.33
C ILE A 150 7.94 -0.25 -17.06
N GLU A 151 7.86 0.85 -16.30
CA GLU A 151 7.68 2.21 -16.80
C GLU A 151 8.83 3.11 -16.28
N PRO A 152 10.03 3.02 -16.89
CA PRO A 152 11.19 3.79 -16.45
C PRO A 152 11.07 5.29 -16.74
N THR A 153 10.14 5.69 -17.61
CA THR A 153 9.87 7.07 -17.98
C THR A 153 8.71 7.65 -17.17
N SER A 154 8.63 8.97 -17.05
CA SER A 154 7.50 9.66 -16.39
C SER A 154 6.60 10.37 -17.39
N GLY A 155 5.30 10.38 -17.12
CA GLY A 155 4.31 11.20 -17.84
C GLY A 155 3.42 10.39 -18.77
N TYR A 156 2.29 10.99 -19.16
CA TYR A 156 1.38 10.38 -20.14
C TYR A 156 1.83 10.73 -21.54
N LEU A 157 1.86 9.75 -22.42
CA LEU A 157 2.00 10.00 -23.85
C LEU A 157 0.68 10.47 -24.41
N SER A 158 0.72 11.56 -25.18
CA SER A 158 -0.40 11.91 -26.03
C SER A 158 -0.38 11.03 -27.28
N GLN A 159 -1.53 10.95 -27.96
CA GLN A 159 -1.63 10.22 -29.22
C GLN A 159 -0.73 10.81 -30.31
N GLU A 160 -0.35 12.09 -30.18
CA GLU A 160 0.56 12.82 -31.06
C GLU A 160 2.04 12.45 -30.81
N ASP A 161 2.36 11.92 -29.62
CA ASP A 161 3.70 11.46 -29.24
C ASP A 161 3.97 10.00 -29.68
N MET A 162 2.97 9.32 -30.25
CA MET A 162 3.11 7.95 -30.73
C MET A 162 3.68 7.95 -32.16
N ASP A 163 4.95 7.56 -32.30
CA ASP A 163 5.54 7.31 -33.60
C ASP A 163 5.04 5.96 -34.20
N GLU A 164 5.29 5.74 -35.49
CA GLU A 164 4.95 4.47 -36.15
C GLU A 164 5.80 3.28 -35.63
N ASN A 165 6.84 3.53 -34.83
CA ASN A 165 7.76 2.56 -34.23
C ASN A 165 7.52 2.40 -32.72
N PHE A 166 6.26 2.45 -32.30
CA PHE A 166 5.88 2.36 -30.89
C PHE A 166 6.21 0.98 -30.30
N GLY A 167 7.39 0.87 -29.70
CA GLY A 167 7.85 -0.29 -28.96
C GLY A 167 7.71 -0.10 -27.44
N PRO A 168 7.79 -1.20 -26.66
CA PRO A 168 7.92 -1.11 -25.21
C PRO A 168 9.11 -0.22 -24.82
N ARG A 169 8.93 0.65 -23.81
CA ARG A 169 10.00 1.53 -23.29
C ARG A 169 10.89 0.88 -22.24
N ASN A 170 10.69 -0.40 -21.99
CA ASN A 170 11.52 -1.22 -21.11
C ASN A 170 12.27 -2.26 -21.94
N GLU A 171 13.42 -2.68 -21.41
CA GLU A 171 14.28 -3.71 -22.01
C GLU A 171 13.87 -5.13 -21.59
N LEU A 172 12.64 -5.32 -21.10
CA LEU A 172 12.17 -6.61 -20.61
C LEU A 172 11.86 -7.56 -21.77
N GLU A 173 12.48 -8.73 -21.74
CA GLU A 173 12.18 -9.84 -22.64
C GLU A 173 10.78 -10.40 -22.37
N PRO A 174 10.11 -11.01 -23.37
CA PRO A 174 8.80 -11.62 -23.17
C PRO A 174 8.75 -12.63 -22.01
N THR A 175 9.84 -13.38 -21.80
CA THR A 175 9.94 -14.32 -20.68
C THR A 175 10.04 -13.63 -19.33
N GLU A 176 10.74 -12.49 -19.24
CA GLU A 176 10.83 -11.71 -17.99
C GLU A 176 9.48 -11.10 -17.64
N LYS A 177 8.74 -10.58 -18.64
CA LYS A 177 7.37 -10.09 -18.45
C LYS A 177 6.45 -11.18 -17.91
N LEU A 178 6.57 -12.40 -18.44
CA LEU A 178 5.78 -13.54 -17.97
C LEU A 178 6.15 -13.94 -16.54
N THR A 179 7.44 -13.96 -16.20
CA THR A 179 7.91 -14.23 -14.83
C THR A 179 7.38 -13.19 -13.85
N LEU A 180 7.49 -11.90 -14.16
CA LEU A 180 6.97 -10.82 -13.31
C LEU A 180 5.45 -10.94 -13.12
N ALA A 181 4.71 -11.19 -14.21
CA ALA A 181 3.26 -11.39 -14.13
C ALA A 181 2.89 -12.60 -13.26
N LEU A 182 3.66 -13.69 -13.34
CA LEU A 182 3.47 -14.87 -12.50
C LEU A 182 3.73 -14.54 -11.02
N GLU A 183 4.83 -13.87 -10.70
CA GLU A 183 5.18 -13.51 -9.33
C GLU A 183 4.14 -12.55 -8.72
N MET A 184 3.65 -11.57 -9.49
CA MET A 184 2.56 -10.70 -9.08
C MET A 184 1.27 -11.49 -8.83
N ALA A 185 0.93 -12.42 -9.73
CA ALA A 185 -0.27 -13.25 -9.58
C ALA A 185 -0.19 -14.19 -8.36
N GLU A 186 0.99 -14.74 -8.07
CA GLU A 186 1.23 -15.56 -6.88
C GLU A 186 1.14 -14.74 -5.58
N ALA A 187 1.63 -13.49 -5.56
CA ALA A 187 1.46 -12.60 -4.41
C ALA A 187 -0.03 -12.30 -4.13
N ILE A 188 -0.83 -12.09 -5.18
CA ILE A 188 -2.28 -11.94 -5.05
C ILE A 188 -2.95 -13.27 -4.63
N ALA A 189 -2.45 -14.41 -5.11
CA ALA A 189 -2.94 -15.71 -4.69
C ALA A 189 -2.70 -15.96 -3.20
N ASP A 190 -1.60 -15.49 -2.61
CA ASP A 190 -1.35 -15.58 -1.17
C ASP A 190 -2.36 -14.76 -0.34
N LEU A 191 -2.77 -13.59 -0.83
CA LEU A 191 -3.85 -12.80 -0.21
C LEU A 191 -5.21 -13.51 -0.31
N HIS A 192 -5.56 -13.99 -1.50
CA HIS A 192 -6.85 -14.64 -1.76
C HIS A 192 -6.95 -16.02 -1.11
N GLY A 193 -5.83 -16.73 -0.99
CA GLY A 193 -5.71 -18.08 -0.44
C GLY A 193 -5.46 -18.12 1.06
N PHE A 194 -5.47 -16.99 1.76
CA PHE A 194 -5.20 -16.97 3.19
C PHE A 194 -6.24 -17.79 3.99
N ASP A 195 -5.78 -18.82 4.71
CA ASP A 195 -6.61 -19.76 5.46
C ASP A 195 -7.52 -19.08 6.50
N GLY A 196 -7.10 -17.94 7.04
CA GLY A 196 -7.88 -17.15 7.99
C GLY A 196 -9.08 -16.43 7.37
N GLY A 197 -9.22 -16.46 6.05
CA GLY A 197 -10.27 -15.79 5.28
C GLY A 197 -9.68 -14.90 4.18
N ILE A 198 -10.42 -14.78 3.07
CA ILE A 198 -10.02 -14.04 1.87
C ILE A 198 -9.65 -12.59 2.21
N ILE A 199 -8.49 -12.15 1.73
CA ILE A 199 -8.02 -10.76 1.80
C ILE A 199 -8.07 -10.17 0.39
N VAL A 200 -8.76 -9.06 0.19
CA VAL A 200 -8.84 -8.37 -1.11
C VAL A 200 -8.10 -7.03 -1.00
N HIS A 201 -7.19 -6.76 -1.94
CA HIS A 201 -6.37 -5.55 -1.94
C HIS A 201 -7.13 -4.29 -2.41
N ASP A 202 -8.19 -4.48 -3.20
CA ASP A 202 -9.11 -3.45 -3.75
C ASP A 202 -8.49 -2.51 -4.82
N ASP A 203 -7.22 -2.14 -4.67
CA ASP A 203 -6.52 -1.23 -5.59
C ASP A 203 -5.11 -1.73 -5.91
N VAL A 204 -4.99 -2.72 -6.81
CA VAL A 204 -3.70 -3.33 -7.20
C VAL A 204 -3.03 -2.48 -8.28
N GLN A 205 -1.83 -1.98 -7.98
CA GLN A 205 -1.04 -1.08 -8.83
C GLN A 205 0.43 -1.46 -8.85
N LEU A 206 1.16 -1.09 -9.92
CA LEU A 206 2.58 -1.45 -10.08
C LEU A 206 3.48 -0.96 -8.95
N GLN A 207 3.17 0.21 -8.37
CA GLN A 207 3.96 0.83 -7.30
C GLN A 207 3.89 0.08 -5.96
N GLN A 208 3.03 -0.94 -5.86
CA GLN A 208 2.85 -1.76 -4.66
C GLN A 208 3.66 -3.06 -4.73
N PHE A 209 4.25 -3.39 -5.88
CA PHE A 209 5.17 -4.51 -6.06
C PHE A 209 6.60 -3.99 -6.02
N LEU A 210 7.41 -4.54 -5.12
CA LEU A 210 8.73 -4.04 -4.72
C LEU A 210 9.83 -5.07 -4.98
#